data_AF-A0AAV8FNN6-F1
#
_entry.id   AF-A0AAV8FNN6-F1
#
_cell.length_a   1.000
_cell.length_b   1.000
_cell.length_c   1.000
_cell.angle_alpha   90.00
_cell.angle_beta   90.00
_cell.angle_gamma   90.00
#
_symmetry.space_group_name_H-M   'P 1'
#
loop_
_entity.id
_entity.type
_entity.pdbx_description
1 polymer ?
#
loop_
_entity_poly.entity_id
_entity_poly.type
_entity_poly.pdbx_seq_one_letter_code
_entity_poly.pdbx_strand_id
1 'polypeptide(L)'
;MAISLLKRLKLFNSNQDGNREREEDNNGGKRRIVTYLKRKLANAKKALTYPRWRTRETQPTVDWSNLPPDMWREVAKRMGSKDMGNICMVSRWLNNQFSEGHLWKIAFLRDLNIADDFHVNASWKEIYASAFNGSHSFILHHGYQQEQIDKRRLGAFSLTSHSVLLTHTLSLPNILPPVLIEYIDDIVDVCILNNARIGSWISDYHKVQSPWNNNHIGVAYVLDARHCELFLEEGYNDGTWEYETIAMTIFHSDVVKGGIFNQAHMWSPATLRFFGANTWAGIPTVDGVKLRRNPNAVAYCANLEQIRGIIVKYEVMKDDNDEVVSIRIYNFVV
;
A
#
# COMPACT_ATOMS: atom_id res chain seq x y z
N MET A 1 21.91 14.58 -7.84
CA MET A 1 23.29 14.50 -8.40
C MET A 1 24.30 13.86 -7.42
N ALA A 2 24.39 14.30 -6.15
CA ALA A 2 25.36 13.76 -5.17
C ALA A 2 25.19 12.26 -4.85
N ILE A 3 23.94 11.77 -4.75
CA ILE A 3 23.65 10.34 -4.53
C ILE A 3 24.11 9.47 -5.71
N SER A 4 23.94 9.96 -6.95
CA SER A 4 24.43 9.30 -8.16
C SER A 4 25.97 9.22 -8.20
N LEU A 5 26.66 10.28 -7.76
CA LEU A 5 28.12 10.29 -7.66
C LEU A 5 28.65 9.35 -6.57
N LEU A 6 27.96 9.24 -5.44
CA LEU A 6 28.29 8.29 -4.37
C LEU A 6 28.10 6.84 -4.82
N LYS A 7 27.02 6.53 -5.56
CA LYS A 7 26.82 5.21 -6.16
C LYS A 7 27.92 4.86 -7.17
N ARG A 8 28.32 5.80 -8.03
CA ARG A 8 29.43 5.60 -8.98
C ARG A 8 30.79 5.41 -8.29
N LEU A 9 31.07 6.13 -7.21
CA LEU A 9 32.28 5.93 -6.40
C LEU A 9 32.30 4.57 -5.70
N LYS A 10 31.16 4.11 -5.18
CA LYS A 10 31.04 2.76 -4.58
C LYS A 10 31.22 1.66 -5.62
N LEU A 11 30.58 1.77 -6.79
CA LEU A 11 30.73 0.82 -7.90
C LEU A 11 32.18 0.75 -8.43
N PHE A 12 32.88 1.89 -8.47
CA PHE A 12 34.27 1.93 -8.91
C PHE A 12 35.22 1.26 -7.90
N ASN A 13 34.90 1.32 -6.60
CA ASN A 13 35.68 0.66 -5.56
C ASN A 13 35.32 -0.83 -5.41
N SER A 14 34.07 -1.24 -5.63
CA SER A 14 33.63 -2.65 -5.51
C SER A 14 34.15 -3.54 -6.66
N ASN A 15 34.49 -2.95 -7.81
CA ASN A 15 35.16 -3.66 -8.90
C ASN A 15 36.66 -3.97 -8.59
N GLN A 16 37.17 -3.64 -7.40
CA GLN A 16 38.54 -3.99 -6.99
C GLN A 16 38.67 -5.38 -6.36
N ASP A 17 37.59 -5.99 -5.88
CA ASP A 17 37.68 -7.26 -5.14
C ASP A 17 37.67 -8.50 -6.05
N GLY A 18 37.50 -8.33 -7.37
CA GLY A 18 37.31 -9.42 -8.33
C GLY A 18 38.43 -9.68 -9.35
N ASN A 19 39.52 -8.91 -9.38
CA ASN A 19 40.61 -9.14 -10.35
C ASN A 19 41.96 -8.76 -9.73
N ARG A 20 42.65 -9.75 -9.16
CA ARG A 20 43.96 -9.59 -8.52
C ARG A 20 45.16 -9.90 -9.42
N GLU A 21 44.97 -10.13 -10.71
CA GLU A 21 46.09 -10.39 -11.61
C GLU A 21 46.03 -9.51 -12.85
N ARG A 22 47.14 -8.78 -13.06
CA ARG A 22 47.40 -7.75 -14.08
C ARG A 22 46.81 -6.39 -13.74
N GLU A 23 47.63 -5.48 -13.21
CA GLU A 23 47.49 -4.02 -13.41
C GLU A 23 48.55 -3.23 -12.60
N GLU A 24 49.79 -3.18 -13.06
CA GLU A 24 50.75 -2.17 -12.56
C GLU A 24 50.76 -0.89 -13.42
N ASP A 25 50.34 -0.94 -14.69
CA ASP A 25 50.38 0.24 -15.58
C ASP A 25 49.10 1.10 -15.62
N ASN A 26 47.99 0.65 -15.03
CA ASN A 26 46.69 1.34 -15.12
C ASN A 26 46.35 2.22 -13.89
N ASN A 27 47.26 2.26 -12.91
CA ASN A 27 47.03 2.93 -11.62
C ASN A 27 47.03 4.47 -11.73
N GLY A 28 47.75 5.05 -12.70
CA GLY A 28 47.84 6.51 -12.89
C GLY A 28 46.54 7.15 -13.39
N GLY A 29 45.89 6.52 -14.37
CA GLY A 29 44.60 6.97 -14.90
C GLY A 29 43.47 6.82 -13.88
N LYS A 30 43.46 5.70 -13.15
CA LYS A 30 42.44 5.41 -12.12
C LYS A 30 42.53 6.35 -10.92
N ARG A 31 43.74 6.67 -10.43
CA ARG A 31 43.93 7.69 -9.38
C ARG A 31 43.43 9.06 -9.82
N ARG A 32 43.63 9.45 -11.08
CA ARG A 32 43.11 10.72 -11.62
C ARG A 32 41.58 10.75 -11.66
N ILE A 33 40.93 9.64 -12.06
CA ILE A 33 39.46 9.55 -12.10
C ILE A 33 38.86 9.62 -10.69
N VAL A 34 39.42 8.88 -9.73
CA VAL A 34 38.95 8.92 -8.33
C VAL A 34 39.15 10.31 -7.74
N THR A 35 40.29 10.96 -8.01
CA THR A 35 40.56 12.33 -7.55
C THR A 35 39.59 13.33 -8.17
N TYR A 36 39.29 13.20 -9.46
CA TYR A 36 38.30 14.02 -10.16
C TYR A 36 36.89 13.83 -9.60
N LEU A 37 36.47 12.59 -9.33
CA LEU A 37 35.17 12.27 -8.73
C LEU A 37 35.07 12.77 -7.29
N LYS A 38 36.12 12.63 -6.49
CA LYS A 38 36.20 13.21 -5.13
C LYS A 38 36.10 14.73 -5.17
N ARG A 39 36.77 15.39 -6.13
CA ARG A 39 36.70 16.84 -6.32
C ARG A 39 35.32 17.30 -6.80
N LYS A 40 34.69 16.59 -7.73
CA LYS A 40 33.29 16.86 -8.14
C LYS A 40 32.31 16.61 -6.99
N LEU A 41 32.52 15.59 -6.16
CA LEU A 41 31.68 15.35 -4.99
C LEU A 41 31.88 16.44 -3.93
N ALA A 42 33.11 16.91 -3.70
CA ALA A 42 33.39 18.04 -2.82
C ALA A 42 32.77 19.34 -3.35
N ASN A 43 32.82 19.58 -4.66
CA ASN A 43 32.17 20.73 -5.29
C ASN A 43 30.64 20.61 -5.27
N ALA A 44 30.07 19.43 -5.44
CA ALA A 44 28.64 19.18 -5.30
C ALA A 44 28.17 19.35 -3.84
N LYS A 45 29.01 18.95 -2.87
CA LYS A 45 28.79 19.23 -1.44
C LYS A 45 28.89 20.72 -1.13
N LYS A 46 29.84 21.43 -1.75
CA LYS A 46 29.92 22.91 -1.69
C LYS A 46 28.72 23.61 -2.36
N ALA A 47 28.16 23.01 -3.41
CA ALA A 47 26.94 23.50 -4.04
C ALA A 47 25.68 23.19 -3.22
N LEU A 48 25.74 22.20 -2.31
CA LEU A 48 24.71 21.86 -1.34
C LEU A 48 24.83 22.69 -0.04
N THR A 49 25.99 23.30 0.25
CA THR A 49 26.09 24.39 1.24
C THR A 49 25.60 25.69 0.60
N TYR A 50 24.28 25.86 0.59
CA TYR A 50 23.50 27.04 0.17
C TYR A 50 23.82 27.63 -1.22
N PRO A 51 22.81 28.02 -2.01
CA PRO A 51 23.08 28.91 -3.14
C PRO A 51 23.62 30.22 -2.55
N ARG A 52 24.82 30.63 -2.94
CA ARG A 52 25.29 32.01 -2.77
C ARG A 52 24.44 32.87 -3.70
N TRP A 53 23.24 33.24 -3.25
CA TRP A 53 22.47 34.33 -3.81
C TRP A 53 23.33 35.59 -3.63
N ARG A 54 23.91 36.09 -4.73
CA ARG A 54 24.33 37.49 -4.75
C ARG A 54 23.07 38.31 -4.89
N THR A 55 22.57 38.82 -3.78
CA THR A 55 21.68 39.97 -3.77
C THR A 55 22.13 40.89 -2.64
N ARG A 56 22.68 42.04 -3.04
CA ARG A 56 22.73 43.24 -2.21
C ARG A 56 21.27 43.65 -2.05
N GLU A 57 20.63 43.20 -0.98
CA GLU A 57 19.44 43.75 -0.35
C GLU A 57 19.06 42.80 0.78
N THR A 58 18.86 43.36 1.96
CA THR A 58 18.61 42.67 3.23
C THR A 58 17.33 41.85 3.16
N GLN A 59 17.41 40.59 2.74
CA GLN A 59 16.35 39.63 3.02
C GLN A 59 16.43 39.23 4.50
N PRO A 60 15.32 39.24 5.25
CA PRO A 60 15.31 38.70 6.59
C PRO A 60 15.64 37.21 6.48
N THR A 61 16.72 36.79 7.13
CA THR A 61 17.00 35.36 7.35
C THR A 61 15.85 34.84 8.20
N VAL A 62 14.87 34.19 7.55
CA VAL A 62 13.79 33.51 8.24
C VAL A 62 14.43 32.45 9.12
N ASP A 63 14.43 32.68 10.43
CA ASP A 63 14.83 31.68 11.39
C ASP A 63 13.71 30.65 11.50
N TRP A 64 13.85 29.58 10.73
CA TRP A 64 12.91 28.46 10.69
C TRP A 64 12.72 27.79 12.06
N SER A 65 13.65 27.99 13.01
CA SER A 65 13.55 27.47 14.37
C SER A 65 12.62 28.27 15.28
N ASN A 66 12.25 29.51 14.88
CA ASN A 66 11.27 30.35 15.57
C ASN A 66 9.84 30.19 15.05
N LEU A 67 9.61 29.30 14.08
CA LEU A 67 8.25 28.98 13.67
C LEU A 67 7.52 28.22 14.79
N PRO A 68 6.24 28.53 15.07
CA PRO A 68 5.44 27.74 15.98
C PRO A 68 5.48 26.26 15.57
N PRO A 69 5.58 25.31 16.52
CA PRO A 69 5.54 23.87 16.22
C PRO A 69 4.36 23.47 15.33
N ASP A 70 3.22 24.16 15.48
CA ASP A 70 2.00 23.93 14.70
C ASP A 70 2.12 24.28 13.22
N MET A 71 3.04 25.18 12.83
CA MET A 71 3.27 25.49 11.40
C MET A 71 3.87 24.31 10.65
N TRP A 72 4.71 23.49 11.30
CA TRP A 72 5.27 22.31 10.65
C TRP A 72 4.21 21.24 10.39
N ARG A 73 3.13 21.19 11.17
CA ARG A 73 1.95 20.38 10.87
C ARG A 73 1.30 20.81 9.56
N GLU A 74 1.09 22.11 9.38
CA GLU A 74 0.50 22.66 8.14
C GLU A 74 1.39 22.43 6.92
N VAL A 75 2.71 22.52 7.10
CA VAL A 75 3.68 22.18 6.04
C VAL A 75 3.60 20.68 5.71
N ALA A 76 3.60 19.80 6.72
CA ALA A 76 3.53 18.35 6.51
C ALA A 76 2.27 17.92 5.77
N LYS A 77 1.10 18.54 6.07
CA LYS A 77 -0.16 18.29 5.34
C LYS A 77 -0.01 18.47 3.82
N ARG A 78 0.90 19.32 3.35
CA ARG A 78 1.09 19.62 1.92
C ARG A 78 2.32 18.96 1.30
N MET A 79 3.11 18.24 2.09
CA MET A 79 4.42 17.73 1.69
C MET A 79 4.38 16.25 1.33
N GLY A 80 4.96 15.87 0.19
CA GLY A 80 5.13 14.45 -0.17
C GLY A 80 6.14 13.75 0.74
N SER A 81 6.03 12.42 0.88
CA SER A 81 6.91 11.64 1.76
C SER A 81 8.39 11.76 1.46
N LYS A 82 8.77 11.83 0.19
CA LYS A 82 10.16 12.04 -0.21
C LYS A 82 10.71 13.35 0.34
N ASP A 83 9.90 14.40 0.34
CA ASP A 83 10.29 15.72 0.84
C ASP A 83 10.35 15.75 2.36
N MET A 84 9.40 15.09 3.05
CA MET A 84 9.45 14.92 4.50
C MET A 84 10.73 14.19 4.94
N GLY A 85 11.10 13.11 4.24
CA GLY A 85 12.35 12.39 4.48
C GLY A 85 13.59 13.23 4.20
N ASN A 86 13.56 14.04 3.13
CA ASN A 86 14.66 14.96 2.81
C ASN A 86 14.84 16.03 3.89
N ILE A 87 13.77 16.60 4.44
CA ILE A 87 13.82 17.61 5.50
C ILE A 87 14.46 17.05 6.78
N CYS A 88 14.16 15.79 7.14
CA CYS A 88 14.83 15.12 8.26
C CYS A 88 16.36 15.10 8.11
N MET A 89 16.89 15.13 6.88
CA MET A 89 18.33 15.11 6.62
C MET A 89 18.98 16.51 6.62
N VAL A 90 18.20 17.59 6.66
CA VAL A 90 18.71 18.97 6.55
C VAL A 90 19.33 19.46 7.86
N SER A 91 18.73 19.15 9.01
CA SER A 91 19.25 19.54 10.33
C SER A 91 18.78 18.59 11.43
N ARG A 92 19.53 18.51 12.55
CA ARG A 92 19.11 17.73 13.73
C ARG A 92 17.81 18.24 14.33
N TRP A 93 17.60 19.55 14.32
CA TRP A 93 16.37 20.16 14.85
C TRP A 93 15.15 19.76 14.00
N LEU A 94 15.23 19.87 12.67
CA LEU A 94 14.17 19.43 11.76
C LEU A 94 13.96 17.92 11.84
N ASN A 95 15.03 17.14 11.99
CA ASN A 95 14.92 15.71 12.23
C ASN A 95 14.13 15.40 13.50
N ASN A 96 14.34 16.15 14.59
CA ASN A 96 13.59 15.95 15.82
C ASN A 96 12.11 16.28 15.63
N GLN A 97 11.80 17.42 14.99
CA GLN A 97 10.41 17.80 14.68
C GLN A 97 9.70 16.78 13.78
N PHE A 98 10.38 16.28 12.74
CA PHE A 98 9.82 15.28 11.82
C PHE A 98 9.97 13.85 12.30
N SER A 99 10.69 13.57 13.38
CA SER A 99 10.67 12.27 14.03
C SER A 99 9.45 12.10 14.94
N GLU A 100 8.71 13.18 15.22
CA GLU A 100 7.45 13.10 15.93
C GLU A 100 6.41 12.32 15.12
N GLY A 101 5.80 11.31 15.73
CA GLY A 101 4.87 10.40 15.05
C GLY A 101 3.65 11.09 14.46
N HIS A 102 3.23 12.23 15.02
CA HIS A 102 2.02 12.94 14.58
C HIS A 102 2.12 13.50 13.15
N LEU A 103 3.32 13.89 12.67
CA LEU A 103 3.48 14.34 11.28
C LEU A 103 3.37 13.18 10.30
N TRP A 104 3.89 12.01 10.66
CA TRP A 104 3.75 10.79 9.87
C TRP A 104 2.31 10.27 9.87
N LYS A 105 1.58 10.42 10.99
CA LYS A 105 0.14 10.18 11.05
C LYS A 105 -0.59 11.06 10.03
N ILE A 106 -0.35 12.36 10.05
CA ILE A 106 -0.98 13.30 9.09
C ILE A 106 -0.69 12.88 7.65
N ALA A 107 0.57 12.56 7.33
CA ALA A 107 0.96 12.11 5.99
C ALA A 107 0.26 10.79 5.62
N PHE A 108 0.21 9.83 6.55
CA PHE A 108 -0.44 8.53 6.36
C PHE A 108 -1.93 8.69 6.04
N LEU A 109 -2.65 9.44 6.89
CA LEU A 109 -4.08 9.68 6.73
C LEU A 109 -4.40 10.39 5.42
N ARG A 110 -3.59 11.39 5.04
CA ARG A 110 -3.73 12.11 3.77
C ARG A 110 -3.49 11.20 2.57
N ASP A 111 -2.38 10.47 2.55
CA ASP A 111 -1.95 9.71 1.38
C ASP A 111 -2.83 8.47 1.15
N LEU A 112 -3.45 7.94 2.19
CA LEU A 112 -4.46 6.88 2.10
C LEU A 112 -5.91 7.40 2.09
N ASN A 113 -6.08 8.70 2.33
CA ASN A 113 -7.36 9.41 2.43
C ASN A 113 -8.36 8.68 3.34
N ILE A 114 -7.94 8.48 4.59
CA ILE A 114 -8.71 7.88 5.70
C ILE A 114 -8.93 8.92 6.81
N ALA A 115 -9.97 8.68 7.63
CA ALA A 115 -10.31 9.57 8.73
C ALA A 115 -9.33 9.43 9.91
N ASP A 116 -9.35 10.43 10.79
CA ASP A 116 -8.50 10.48 11.99
C ASP A 116 -9.24 9.88 13.21
N ASP A 117 -9.48 8.58 13.15
CA ASP A 117 -10.34 7.87 14.11
C ASP A 117 -9.67 6.66 14.76
N PHE A 118 -8.39 6.39 14.45
CA PHE A 118 -7.71 5.19 14.95
C PHE A 118 -6.41 5.47 15.68
N HIS A 119 -6.21 4.66 16.72
CA HIS A 119 -4.97 4.48 17.42
C HIS A 119 -4.22 3.31 16.80
N VAL A 120 -2.91 3.46 16.71
CA VAL A 120 -1.96 2.42 16.32
C VAL A 120 -1.00 2.23 17.49
N ASN A 121 -0.61 0.99 17.74
CA ASN A 121 0.35 0.63 18.78
C ASN A 121 1.79 0.90 18.34
N ALA A 122 2.05 0.89 17.04
CA ALA A 122 3.38 1.11 16.48
C ALA A 122 3.69 2.58 16.12
N SER A 123 4.96 2.85 15.80
CA SER A 123 5.38 4.18 15.34
C SER A 123 4.72 4.52 14.01
N TRP A 124 4.02 5.66 13.95
CA TRP A 124 3.47 6.18 12.69
C TRP A 124 4.50 6.32 11.56
N LYS A 125 5.77 6.57 11.90
CA LYS A 125 6.86 6.63 10.92
C LYS A 125 7.14 5.27 10.30
N GLU A 126 7.10 4.21 11.10
CA GLU A 126 7.32 2.82 10.66
C GLU A 126 6.14 2.32 9.86
N ILE A 127 4.90 2.57 10.32
CA ILE A 127 3.66 2.27 9.60
C ILE A 127 3.63 2.99 8.25
N TYR A 128 3.98 4.27 8.22
CA TYR A 128 4.07 5.00 6.96
C TYR A 128 5.13 4.39 6.05
N ALA A 129 6.33 4.12 6.56
CA ALA A 129 7.40 3.53 5.76
C ALA A 129 6.99 2.18 5.16
N SER A 130 6.37 1.29 5.94
CA SER A 130 5.94 -0.04 5.49
C SER A 130 4.79 0.03 4.48
N ALA A 131 3.79 0.89 4.70
CA ALA A 131 2.67 1.08 3.79
C ALA A 131 3.08 1.55 2.36
N PHE A 132 4.27 2.16 2.21
CA PHE A 132 4.75 2.73 0.96
C PHE A 132 6.10 2.19 0.45
N ASN A 133 6.81 1.34 1.20
CA ASN A 133 8.09 0.75 0.77
C ASN A 133 7.96 -0.50 -0.13
N GLY A 134 6.75 -1.03 -0.30
CA GLY A 134 6.48 -2.23 -1.10
C GLY A 134 6.33 -3.53 -0.31
N SER A 135 6.51 -3.52 1.01
CA SER A 135 6.24 -4.67 1.91
C SER A 135 4.76 -5.14 1.87
N HIS A 136 3.86 -4.25 1.47
CA HIS A 136 2.46 -4.53 1.16
C HIS A 136 2.24 -5.20 -0.21
N SER A 137 3.28 -5.56 -0.97
CA SER A 137 3.08 -6.17 -2.28
C SER A 137 2.50 -7.57 -2.13
N PHE A 138 1.40 -7.84 -2.86
CA PHE A 138 0.80 -9.17 -3.04
C PHE A 138 1.80 -10.27 -3.40
N ILE A 139 2.83 -9.93 -4.18
CA ILE A 139 3.85 -10.89 -4.66
C ILE A 139 4.73 -11.44 -3.53
N LEU A 140 4.84 -10.75 -2.39
CA LEU A 140 5.82 -11.08 -1.34
C LEU A 140 5.63 -12.50 -0.77
N HIS A 141 4.42 -13.05 -0.81
CA HIS A 141 4.10 -14.39 -0.29
C HIS A 141 3.68 -15.41 -1.35
N HIS A 142 3.68 -15.05 -2.64
CA HIS A 142 3.17 -15.95 -3.70
C HIS A 142 4.25 -16.49 -4.62
N GLY A 143 5.51 -16.12 -4.36
CA GLY A 143 6.63 -16.48 -5.22
C GLY A 143 6.47 -15.93 -6.64
N TYR A 144 7.51 -16.04 -7.43
CA TYR A 144 7.56 -15.55 -8.81
C TYR A 144 6.70 -16.37 -9.80
N GLN A 145 5.70 -17.14 -9.33
CA GLN A 145 4.87 -18.01 -10.18
C GLN A 145 3.67 -17.30 -10.82
N GLN A 146 3.30 -16.11 -10.33
CA GLN A 146 2.20 -15.31 -10.88
C GLN A 146 2.75 -14.04 -11.54
N GLU A 147 2.54 -13.91 -12.85
CA GLU A 147 2.90 -12.69 -13.57
C GLU A 147 1.85 -11.60 -13.27
N GLN A 148 2.29 -10.48 -12.71
CA GLN A 148 1.40 -9.37 -12.38
C GLN A 148 1.03 -8.58 -13.65
N ILE A 149 -0.26 -8.61 -13.99
CA ILE A 149 -0.83 -7.89 -15.14
C ILE A 149 -1.16 -6.43 -14.75
N ASP A 150 -1.79 -6.24 -13.59
CA ASP A 150 -2.15 -4.91 -13.09
C ASP A 150 -2.08 -4.85 -11.55
N LYS A 151 -1.77 -3.66 -11.01
CA LYS A 151 -1.79 -3.32 -9.59
C LYS A 151 -2.39 -1.95 -9.39
N ARG A 152 -3.40 -1.84 -8.52
CA ARG A 152 -3.94 -0.55 -8.11
C ARG A 152 -4.22 -0.53 -6.62
N ARG A 153 -3.75 0.52 -5.94
CA ARG A 153 -4.19 0.81 -4.57
C ARG A 153 -5.62 1.32 -4.63
N LEU A 154 -6.57 0.65 -3.98
CA LEU A 154 -7.93 1.20 -3.83
C LEU A 154 -7.89 2.34 -2.82
N GLY A 155 -7.14 2.16 -1.73
CA GLY A 155 -6.97 3.13 -0.65
C GLY A 155 -6.95 2.40 0.69
N ALA A 156 -7.48 3.05 1.71
CA ALA A 156 -7.72 2.41 2.99
C ALA A 156 -9.16 2.65 3.47
N PHE A 157 -9.59 1.78 4.38
CA PHE A 157 -10.84 1.81 5.09
C PHE A 157 -10.59 1.34 6.52
N SER A 158 -11.62 1.38 7.36
CA SER A 158 -11.45 1.05 8.76
C SER A 158 -12.52 0.12 9.28
N LEU A 159 -12.05 -0.77 10.17
CA LEU A 159 -12.89 -1.66 10.95
C LEU A 159 -13.05 -1.09 12.35
N THR A 160 -14.29 -0.87 12.74
CA THR A 160 -14.73 -0.42 14.08
C THR A 160 -15.36 -1.55 14.89
N SER A 161 -15.50 -2.73 14.27
CA SER A 161 -15.97 -3.96 14.88
C SER A 161 -15.14 -5.13 14.36
N HIS A 162 -15.11 -6.22 15.12
CA HIS A 162 -14.42 -7.46 14.73
C HIS A 162 -15.13 -8.24 13.62
N SER A 163 -16.25 -7.73 13.10
CA SER A 163 -17.08 -8.42 12.12
C SER A 163 -17.06 -7.73 10.77
N VAL A 164 -16.81 -8.52 9.73
CA VAL A 164 -16.58 -8.06 8.36
C VAL A 164 -17.46 -8.84 7.41
N LEU A 165 -18.16 -8.15 6.52
CA LEU A 165 -18.89 -8.76 5.43
C LEU A 165 -18.01 -8.82 4.18
N LEU A 166 -17.91 -10.02 3.60
CA LEU A 166 -17.26 -10.31 2.33
C LEU A 166 -18.30 -10.70 1.29
N THR A 167 -18.18 -10.22 0.05
CA THR A 167 -19.11 -10.62 -1.03
C THR A 167 -18.47 -10.48 -2.41
N HIS A 168 -18.92 -11.32 -3.34
CA HIS A 168 -18.52 -11.30 -4.75
C HIS A 168 -19.67 -10.88 -5.70
N THR A 169 -20.85 -10.56 -5.17
CA THR A 169 -22.01 -10.17 -6.00
C THR A 169 -22.33 -8.68 -5.89
N LEU A 170 -21.93 -8.04 -4.78
CA LEU A 170 -22.28 -6.65 -4.41
C LEU A 170 -23.79 -6.38 -4.49
N SER A 171 -24.57 -7.41 -4.20
CA SER A 171 -26.02 -7.39 -4.21
C SER A 171 -26.51 -7.69 -2.80
N LEU A 172 -26.96 -6.67 -2.08
CA LEU A 172 -27.73 -6.86 -0.86
C LEU A 172 -29.21 -6.93 -1.26
N PRO A 173 -30.02 -7.82 -0.67
CA PRO A 173 -31.46 -7.70 -0.78
C PRO A 173 -31.85 -6.35 -0.18
N ASN A 174 -32.63 -5.56 -0.92
CA ASN A 174 -33.07 -4.23 -0.49
C ASN A 174 -33.91 -4.23 0.81
N ILE A 175 -34.19 -5.40 1.39
CA ILE A 175 -35.10 -5.62 2.53
C ILE A 175 -34.61 -6.82 3.36
N LEU A 176 -33.45 -6.73 4.00
CA LEU A 176 -33.19 -7.57 5.17
C LEU A 176 -33.36 -6.70 6.42
N PRO A 177 -34.44 -6.90 7.20
CA PRO A 177 -34.54 -6.32 8.53
C PRO A 177 -33.29 -6.69 9.34
N PRO A 178 -32.81 -5.84 10.26
CA PRO A 178 -31.66 -6.15 11.13
C PRO A 178 -31.78 -7.49 11.88
N VAL A 179 -33.01 -7.97 12.08
CA VAL A 179 -33.34 -9.27 12.69
C VAL A 179 -32.88 -10.47 11.85
N LEU A 180 -32.74 -10.32 10.52
CA LEU A 180 -32.30 -11.38 9.63
C LEU A 180 -30.78 -11.41 9.40
N ILE A 181 -30.00 -10.58 10.11
CA ILE A 181 -28.53 -10.59 10.02
C ILE A 181 -27.97 -11.98 10.39
N GLU A 182 -28.61 -12.69 11.32
CA GLU A 182 -28.24 -14.05 11.71
C GLU A 182 -28.43 -15.09 10.59
N TYR A 183 -29.17 -14.76 9.53
CA TYR A 183 -29.46 -15.64 8.39
C TYR A 183 -28.87 -15.08 7.06
N ILE A 184 -28.02 -14.05 7.12
CA ILE A 184 -27.45 -13.44 5.91
C ILE A 184 -26.66 -14.44 5.08
N ASP A 185 -25.92 -15.34 5.73
CA ASP A 185 -25.08 -16.34 5.06
C ASP A 185 -25.92 -17.35 4.24
N ASP A 186 -27.14 -17.64 4.69
CA ASP A 186 -28.05 -18.60 4.01
C ASP A 186 -28.86 -17.96 2.88
N ILE A 187 -29.01 -16.63 2.89
CA ILE A 187 -29.93 -15.89 1.99
C ILE A 187 -29.16 -15.12 0.91
N VAL A 188 -27.88 -14.81 1.12
CA VAL A 188 -27.10 -13.92 0.26
C VAL A 188 -25.72 -14.52 0.03
N ASP A 189 -25.18 -14.39 -1.19
CA ASP A 189 -23.79 -14.73 -1.57
C ASP A 189 -22.76 -13.83 -0.85
N VAL A 190 -22.68 -14.03 0.46
CA VAL A 190 -21.98 -13.25 1.46
C VAL A 190 -21.28 -14.23 2.40
N CYS A 191 -20.14 -13.79 2.94
CA CYS A 191 -19.48 -14.45 4.06
C CYS A 191 -19.27 -13.43 5.17
N ILE A 192 -19.81 -13.70 6.36
CA ILE A 192 -19.49 -12.94 7.57
C ILE A 192 -18.25 -13.54 8.23
N LEU A 193 -17.21 -12.72 8.34
CA LEU A 193 -15.96 -13.04 9.00
C LEU A 193 -15.89 -12.36 10.37
N ASN A 194 -15.66 -13.14 11.41
CA ASN A 194 -15.48 -12.65 12.78
C ASN A 194 -13.99 -12.58 13.15
N ASN A 195 -13.71 -11.95 14.29
CA ASN A 195 -12.38 -11.80 14.87
C ASN A 195 -11.37 -11.04 13.98
N ALA A 196 -11.85 -10.11 13.14
CA ALA A 196 -10.96 -9.22 12.39
C ALA A 196 -10.36 -8.14 13.30
N ARG A 197 -9.07 -7.84 13.12
CA ARG A 197 -8.40 -6.79 13.89
C ARG A 197 -9.02 -5.42 13.59
N ILE A 198 -9.45 -4.73 14.64
CA ILE A 198 -10.00 -3.37 14.57
C ILE A 198 -8.87 -2.40 14.20
N GLY A 199 -9.16 -1.43 13.34
CA GLY A 199 -8.18 -0.42 12.94
C GLY A 199 -8.24 -0.06 11.47
N SER A 200 -7.14 0.49 10.96
CA SER A 200 -7.02 0.90 9.55
C SER A 200 -6.49 -0.23 8.69
N TRP A 201 -7.16 -0.46 7.57
CA TRP A 201 -6.86 -1.51 6.61
C TRP A 201 -6.51 -0.90 5.27
N ILE A 202 -5.38 -1.33 4.69
CA ILE A 202 -4.92 -0.92 3.37
C ILE A 202 -5.42 -1.95 2.37
N SER A 203 -5.99 -1.47 1.26
CA SER A 203 -6.61 -2.31 0.24
C SER A 203 -6.00 -2.10 -1.14
N ASP A 204 -5.60 -3.19 -1.77
CA ASP A 204 -5.02 -3.26 -3.09
C ASP A 204 -5.86 -4.18 -4.00
N TYR A 205 -5.89 -3.83 -5.28
CA TYR A 205 -6.46 -4.62 -6.36
C TYR A 205 -5.31 -5.17 -7.19
N HIS A 206 -5.41 -6.45 -7.52
CA HIS A 206 -4.46 -7.15 -8.35
C HIS A 206 -5.16 -7.86 -9.49
N LYS A 207 -4.59 -7.77 -10.68
CA LYS A 207 -4.88 -8.66 -11.80
C LYS A 207 -3.62 -9.46 -12.07
N VAL A 208 -3.69 -10.77 -11.95
CA VAL A 208 -2.52 -11.66 -12.05
C VAL A 208 -2.82 -12.82 -12.97
N GLN A 209 -1.81 -13.27 -13.72
CA GLN A 209 -1.85 -14.58 -14.33
C GLN A 209 -1.69 -15.62 -13.23
N SER A 210 -2.57 -16.62 -13.22
CA SER A 210 -2.51 -17.69 -12.24
C SER A 210 -2.68 -19.03 -12.95
N PRO A 211 -1.83 -20.03 -12.64
CA PRO A 211 -2.06 -21.38 -13.12
C PRO A 211 -3.35 -21.91 -12.49
N TRP A 212 -4.30 -22.36 -13.32
CA TRP A 212 -5.48 -23.10 -12.86
C TRP A 212 -5.12 -24.56 -12.57
N ASN A 213 -4.32 -25.14 -13.48
CA ASN A 213 -3.77 -26.48 -13.45
C ASN A 213 -2.48 -26.49 -14.30
N ASN A 214 -1.80 -27.63 -14.40
CA ASN A 214 -0.54 -27.77 -15.15
C ASN A 214 -0.62 -27.36 -16.64
N ASN A 215 -1.82 -27.21 -17.22
CA ASN A 215 -2.00 -26.96 -18.65
C ASN A 215 -2.73 -25.64 -18.97
N HIS A 216 -3.30 -24.94 -17.99
CA HIS A 216 -4.12 -23.75 -18.21
C HIS A 216 -3.69 -22.60 -17.32
N ILE A 217 -3.31 -21.49 -17.94
CA ILE A 217 -3.05 -20.21 -17.29
C ILE A 217 -4.32 -19.38 -17.44
N GLY A 218 -4.97 -19.07 -16.32
CA GLY A 218 -6.11 -18.17 -16.27
C GLY A 218 -5.72 -16.81 -15.68
N VAL A 219 -6.72 -15.96 -15.50
CA VAL A 219 -6.56 -14.64 -14.89
C VAL A 219 -7.30 -14.63 -13.56
N ALA A 220 -6.61 -14.19 -12.51
CA ALA A 220 -7.22 -13.93 -11.23
C ALA A 220 -7.33 -12.44 -10.96
N TYR A 221 -8.46 -12.05 -10.38
CA TYR A 221 -8.75 -10.73 -9.86
C TYR A 221 -8.79 -10.83 -8.34
N VAL A 222 -7.93 -10.08 -7.66
CA VAL A 222 -7.76 -10.18 -6.22
C VAL A 222 -8.02 -8.83 -5.58
N LEU A 223 -8.97 -8.80 -4.65
CA LEU A 223 -9.06 -7.73 -3.66
C LEU A 223 -8.32 -8.20 -2.41
N ASP A 224 -7.25 -7.51 -2.07
CA ASP A 224 -6.39 -7.81 -0.93
C ASP A 224 -6.49 -6.65 0.06
N ALA A 225 -6.84 -6.94 1.32
CA ALA A 225 -6.93 -5.98 2.39
C ALA A 225 -6.12 -6.45 3.60
N ARG A 226 -5.26 -5.58 4.11
CA ARG A 226 -4.34 -5.88 5.23
C ARG A 226 -4.42 -4.83 6.31
N HIS A 227 -4.40 -5.26 7.56
CA HIS A 227 -4.25 -4.34 8.68
C HIS A 227 -2.93 -3.55 8.53
N CYS A 228 -2.94 -2.24 8.82
CA CYS A 228 -1.78 -1.38 8.54
C CYS A 228 -0.53 -1.73 9.38
N GLU A 229 -0.72 -2.32 10.55
CA GLU A 229 0.37 -2.76 11.43
C GLU A 229 0.94 -4.13 11.05
N LEU A 230 0.24 -4.90 10.19
CA LEU A 230 0.68 -6.23 9.75
C LEU A 230 2.13 -6.23 9.24
N PHE A 231 2.52 -5.18 8.53
CA PHE A 231 3.84 -5.09 7.91
C PHE A 231 5.00 -4.91 8.91
N LEU A 232 4.69 -4.70 10.18
CA LEU A 232 5.68 -4.59 11.25
C LEU A 232 5.84 -5.90 12.02
N GLU A 233 4.95 -6.88 11.77
CA GLU A 233 4.95 -8.17 12.45
C GLU A 233 6.04 -9.08 11.86
N GLU A 234 6.78 -9.76 12.73
CA GLU A 234 7.85 -10.67 12.30
C GLU A 234 7.30 -11.85 11.51
N GLY A 235 6.20 -12.47 11.98
CA GLY A 235 5.58 -13.62 11.32
C GLY A 235 5.04 -13.33 9.91
N TYR A 236 4.65 -12.07 9.66
CA TYR A 236 4.35 -11.62 8.30
C TYR A 236 5.62 -11.41 7.49
N ASN A 237 6.66 -10.78 8.04
CA ASN A 237 7.87 -10.45 7.28
C ASN A 237 8.77 -11.65 6.97
N ASP A 238 8.77 -12.68 7.81
CA ASP A 238 9.52 -13.92 7.60
C ASP A 238 8.76 -14.96 6.75
N GLY A 239 7.46 -14.73 6.52
CA GLY A 239 6.60 -15.57 5.71
C GLY A 239 6.05 -16.81 6.42
N THR A 240 6.12 -16.86 7.75
CA THR A 240 5.55 -17.95 8.55
C THR A 240 4.03 -17.90 8.63
N TRP A 241 3.42 -16.72 8.54
CA TRP A 241 1.97 -16.58 8.43
C TRP A 241 1.51 -16.90 7.01
N GLU A 242 0.51 -17.78 6.90
CA GLU A 242 -0.07 -18.25 5.65
C GLU A 242 -1.54 -17.87 5.53
N TYR A 243 -2.07 -17.94 4.31
CA TYR A 243 -3.50 -17.74 4.07
C TYR A 243 -4.25 -19.07 4.18
N GLU A 244 -5.37 -19.06 4.88
CA GLU A 244 -6.34 -20.15 4.91
C GLU A 244 -7.59 -19.80 4.07
N THR A 245 -8.10 -20.75 3.31
CA THR A 245 -9.39 -20.59 2.60
C THR A 245 -10.54 -20.88 3.56
N ILE A 246 -11.41 -19.90 3.78
CA ILE A 246 -12.57 -20.03 4.68
C ILE A 246 -13.87 -20.32 3.94
N ALA A 247 -13.97 -19.93 2.68
CA ALA A 247 -15.13 -20.21 1.83
C ALA A 247 -14.76 -20.21 0.36
N MET A 248 -15.47 -21.00 -0.44
CA MET A 248 -15.28 -21.10 -1.87
C MET A 248 -16.62 -21.32 -2.58
N THR A 249 -16.83 -20.63 -3.70
CA THR A 249 -18.01 -20.82 -4.54
C THR A 249 -17.67 -20.67 -6.03
N ILE A 250 -18.54 -21.19 -6.89
CA ILE A 250 -18.38 -21.16 -8.34
C ILE A 250 -19.67 -20.61 -8.94
N PHE A 251 -19.53 -19.60 -9.78
CA PHE A 251 -20.66 -19.01 -10.51
C PHE A 251 -20.25 -18.66 -11.94
N HIS A 252 -21.22 -18.29 -12.78
CA HIS A 252 -20.97 -17.85 -14.14
C HIS A 252 -21.38 -16.40 -14.32
N SER A 253 -20.45 -15.58 -14.79
CA SER A 253 -20.73 -14.17 -15.08
C SER A 253 -19.74 -13.61 -16.08
N ASP A 254 -20.14 -12.53 -16.74
CA ASP A 254 -19.32 -11.62 -17.53
C ASP A 254 -18.75 -10.48 -16.66
N VAL A 255 -18.96 -10.51 -15.34
CA VAL A 255 -18.45 -9.51 -14.41
C VAL A 255 -17.87 -10.18 -13.17
N VAL A 256 -16.68 -9.73 -12.78
CA VAL A 256 -16.03 -10.10 -11.52
C VAL A 256 -16.19 -8.97 -10.52
N LYS A 257 -16.60 -9.29 -9.29
CA LYS A 257 -16.69 -8.30 -8.22
C LYS A 257 -16.10 -8.85 -6.94
N GLY A 258 -15.68 -7.95 -6.07
CA GLY A 258 -15.30 -8.28 -4.71
C GLY A 258 -15.50 -7.06 -3.82
N GLY A 259 -16.01 -7.27 -2.62
CA GLY A 259 -16.19 -6.20 -1.64
C GLY A 259 -15.97 -6.68 -0.22
N ILE A 260 -15.38 -5.79 0.57
CA ILE A 260 -15.08 -5.95 1.99
C ILE A 260 -15.73 -4.78 2.72
N PHE A 261 -16.55 -5.08 3.72
CA PHE A 261 -17.40 -4.11 4.39
C PHE A 261 -17.31 -4.29 5.90
N ASN A 262 -17.09 -3.21 6.63
CA ASN A 262 -17.27 -3.19 8.08
C ASN A 262 -18.76 -3.41 8.40
N GLN A 263 -19.09 -4.55 9.04
CA GLN A 263 -20.48 -4.96 9.27
C GLN A 263 -21.25 -3.93 10.10
N ALA A 264 -20.60 -3.31 11.09
CA ALA A 264 -21.21 -2.29 11.94
C ALA A 264 -21.72 -1.06 11.16
N HIS A 265 -21.17 -0.80 9.96
CA HIS A 265 -21.56 0.33 9.12
C HIS A 265 -22.20 -0.09 7.79
N MET A 266 -22.62 -1.35 7.67
CA MET A 266 -23.22 -1.89 6.44
C MET A 266 -24.45 -1.10 5.99
N TRP A 267 -25.28 -0.69 6.95
CA TRP A 267 -26.52 0.06 6.70
C TRP A 267 -26.32 1.58 6.62
N SER A 268 -25.08 2.06 6.71
CA SER A 268 -24.82 3.48 6.54
C SER A 268 -25.13 3.92 5.10
N PRO A 269 -25.64 5.15 4.89
CA PRO A 269 -25.91 5.65 3.54
C PRO A 269 -24.68 5.60 2.62
N ALA A 270 -23.48 5.77 3.18
CA ALA A 270 -22.23 5.68 2.42
C ALA A 270 -21.94 4.25 1.93
N THR A 271 -22.25 3.23 2.74
CA THR A 271 -22.01 1.81 2.40
C THR A 271 -23.10 1.26 1.51
N LEU A 272 -24.37 1.64 1.73
CA LEU A 272 -25.49 1.23 0.87
C LEU A 272 -25.29 1.61 -0.60
N ARG A 273 -24.53 2.69 -0.89
CA ARG A 273 -24.15 3.10 -2.25
C ARG A 273 -23.22 2.14 -2.99
N PHE A 274 -22.77 1.05 -2.36
CA PHE A 274 -22.06 -0.04 -3.02
C PHE A 274 -23.01 -1.08 -3.60
N PHE A 275 -24.24 -1.12 -3.10
CA PHE A 275 -25.24 -2.11 -3.47
C PHE A 275 -26.24 -1.48 -4.44
N GLY A 276 -26.72 -2.27 -5.40
CA GLY A 276 -27.71 -1.83 -6.39
C GLY A 276 -27.31 -2.10 -7.83
N ALA A 277 -28.31 -2.44 -8.66
CA ALA A 277 -28.11 -2.89 -10.04
C ALA A 277 -27.34 -1.89 -10.92
N ASN A 278 -27.60 -0.59 -10.74
CA ASN A 278 -26.99 0.47 -11.56
C ASN A 278 -25.73 1.07 -10.93
N THR A 279 -25.36 0.62 -9.73
CA THR A 279 -24.26 1.19 -8.95
C THR A 279 -22.92 1.00 -9.65
N TRP A 280 -22.78 -0.15 -10.30
CA TRP A 280 -21.56 -0.54 -11.02
C TRP A 280 -21.69 -0.39 -12.53
N ALA A 281 -22.89 -0.11 -13.05
CA ALA A 281 -23.12 0.22 -14.44
C ALA A 281 -22.32 1.46 -14.89
N GLY A 282 -21.94 1.48 -16.18
CA GLY A 282 -21.19 2.57 -16.81
C GLY A 282 -20.05 2.07 -17.70
N ILE A 283 -19.55 2.97 -18.56
CA ILE A 283 -18.39 2.71 -19.44
C ILE A 283 -17.23 2.29 -18.52
N PRO A 284 -16.67 1.07 -18.68
CA PRO A 284 -15.48 0.68 -17.95
C PRO A 284 -14.43 1.80 -18.10
N THR A 285 -13.61 2.04 -17.08
CA THR A 285 -12.39 2.82 -17.31
C THR A 285 -11.64 2.23 -18.52
N VAL A 286 -10.72 2.97 -19.14
CA VAL A 286 -9.92 2.49 -20.28
C VAL A 286 -9.38 1.05 -20.07
N ASP A 287 -9.19 0.65 -18.82
CA ASP A 287 -8.64 -0.65 -18.40
C ASP A 287 -9.65 -1.70 -17.88
N GLY A 288 -10.97 -1.45 -17.98
CA GLY A 288 -11.98 -2.47 -17.65
C GLY A 288 -12.37 -2.67 -16.17
N VAL A 289 -11.80 -1.90 -15.23
CA VAL A 289 -11.97 -2.11 -13.78
C VAL A 289 -12.45 -0.83 -13.06
N LYS A 290 -13.55 -0.93 -12.33
CA LYS A 290 -14.10 0.12 -11.47
C LYS A 290 -13.76 -0.18 -10.01
N LEU A 291 -13.10 0.77 -9.34
CA LEU A 291 -12.76 0.69 -7.92
C LEU A 291 -13.62 1.69 -7.13
N ARG A 292 -14.10 1.29 -5.95
CA ARG A 292 -14.77 2.19 -5.01
C ARG A 292 -14.30 1.96 -3.59
N ARG A 293 -14.31 3.04 -2.82
CA ARG A 293 -14.06 3.02 -1.39
C ARG A 293 -14.86 4.09 -0.67
N ASN A 294 -15.11 3.83 0.60
CA ASN A 294 -15.51 4.81 1.59
C ASN A 294 -14.74 4.50 2.89
N PRO A 295 -14.90 5.28 3.98
CA PRO A 295 -14.18 5.02 5.22
C PRO A 295 -14.39 3.64 5.86
N ASN A 296 -15.45 2.90 5.50
CA ASN A 296 -15.87 1.63 6.12
C ASN A 296 -15.94 0.45 5.14
N ALA A 297 -15.59 0.66 3.87
CA ALA A 297 -15.79 -0.34 2.82
C ALA A 297 -14.92 -0.10 1.60
N VAL A 298 -14.54 -1.19 0.94
CA VAL A 298 -13.82 -1.20 -0.33
C VAL A 298 -14.42 -2.25 -1.25
N ALA A 299 -14.47 -1.96 -2.54
CA ALA A 299 -14.93 -2.92 -3.52
C ALA A 299 -14.39 -2.62 -4.92
N TYR A 300 -14.38 -3.65 -5.76
CA TYR A 300 -14.09 -3.54 -7.17
C TYR A 300 -15.13 -4.27 -8.02
N CYS A 301 -15.17 -3.90 -9.29
CA CYS A 301 -15.95 -4.53 -10.34
C CYS A 301 -15.13 -4.50 -11.62
N ALA A 302 -14.93 -5.64 -12.26
CA ALA A 302 -14.19 -5.77 -13.52
C ALA A 302 -15.07 -6.51 -14.53
N ASN A 303 -15.19 -5.96 -15.74
CA ASN A 303 -15.94 -6.62 -16.81
C ASN A 303 -15.04 -7.61 -17.55
N LEU A 304 -15.61 -8.76 -17.89
CA LEU A 304 -15.03 -9.77 -18.76
C LEU A 304 -15.61 -9.61 -20.17
N GLU A 305 -14.90 -10.11 -21.17
CA GLU A 305 -15.34 -10.04 -22.58
C GLU A 305 -16.55 -10.94 -22.86
N GLN A 306 -16.72 -12.00 -22.08
CA GLN A 306 -17.82 -12.96 -22.19
C GLN A 306 -18.09 -13.61 -20.84
N ILE A 307 -19.24 -14.28 -20.73
CA ILE A 307 -19.58 -15.09 -19.55
C ILE A 307 -18.55 -16.21 -19.40
N ARG A 308 -17.98 -16.34 -18.20
CA ARG A 308 -16.97 -17.34 -17.82
C ARG A 308 -17.36 -18.00 -16.50
N GLY A 309 -16.77 -19.17 -16.23
CA GLY A 309 -16.78 -19.75 -14.89
C GLY A 309 -15.86 -18.93 -13.99
N ILE A 310 -16.37 -18.45 -12.87
CA ILE A 310 -15.60 -17.68 -11.89
C ILE A 310 -15.60 -18.45 -10.58
N ILE A 311 -14.41 -18.69 -10.07
CA ILE A 311 -14.20 -19.39 -8.81
C ILE A 311 -13.74 -18.37 -7.79
N VAL A 312 -14.58 -18.18 -6.78
CA VAL A 312 -14.36 -17.23 -5.71
C VAL A 312 -13.80 -17.99 -4.53
N LYS A 313 -12.69 -17.50 -3.99
CA LYS A 313 -12.18 -17.91 -2.68
C LYS A 313 -12.14 -16.70 -1.77
N TYR A 314 -12.61 -16.91 -0.55
CA TYR A 314 -12.37 -16.01 0.57
C TYR A 314 -11.24 -16.61 1.38
N GLU A 315 -10.15 -15.86 1.50
CA GLU A 315 -8.96 -16.29 2.20
C GLU A 315 -8.63 -15.28 3.30
N VAL A 316 -8.11 -15.77 4.42
CA VAL A 316 -7.70 -14.93 5.54
C VAL A 316 -6.32 -15.32 6.03
N MET A 317 -5.60 -14.37 6.60
CA MET A 317 -4.37 -14.62 7.35
C MET A 317 -4.63 -14.19 8.78
N LYS A 318 -4.19 -15.02 9.72
CA LYS A 318 -4.32 -14.76 11.15
C LYS A 318 -2.96 -14.58 11.79
N ASP A 319 -2.93 -13.78 12.86
CA ASP A 319 -1.76 -13.66 13.71
C ASP A 319 -1.69 -14.81 14.72
N ASP A 320 -0.66 -14.78 15.57
CA ASP A 320 -0.45 -15.78 16.62
C ASP A 320 -1.55 -15.78 17.71
N ASN A 321 -2.42 -14.76 17.74
CA ASN A 321 -3.57 -14.65 18.64
C ASN A 321 -4.89 -15.05 17.96
N ASP A 322 -4.84 -15.65 16.77
CA ASP A 322 -6.01 -16.03 15.95
C ASP A 322 -6.85 -14.82 15.47
N GLU A 323 -6.35 -13.59 15.57
CA GLU A 323 -6.99 -12.41 14.98
C GLU A 323 -6.74 -12.35 13.48
N VAL A 324 -7.78 -12.07 12.69
CA VAL A 324 -7.62 -11.87 11.26
C VAL A 324 -6.97 -10.52 10.98
N VAL A 325 -5.82 -10.58 10.31
CA VAL A 325 -4.95 -9.43 10.00
C VAL A 325 -4.80 -9.19 8.49
N SER A 326 -5.22 -10.15 7.66
CA SER A 326 -5.36 -9.98 6.22
C SER A 326 -6.56 -10.73 5.66
N ILE A 327 -7.18 -10.18 4.62
CA ILE A 327 -8.33 -10.73 3.92
C ILE A 327 -8.07 -10.65 2.41
N ARG A 328 -8.37 -11.73 1.69
CA ARG A 328 -8.35 -11.77 0.23
C ARG A 328 -9.65 -12.32 -0.33
N ILE A 329 -10.14 -11.66 -1.37
CA ILE A 329 -11.20 -12.17 -2.23
C ILE A 329 -10.58 -12.48 -3.59
N TYR A 330 -10.32 -13.76 -3.82
CA TYR A 330 -9.69 -14.26 -5.03
C TYR A 330 -10.76 -14.70 -6.02
N ASN A 331 -10.81 -14.08 -7.19
CA ASN A 331 -11.74 -14.44 -8.25
C ASN A 331 -10.95 -14.97 -9.44
N PHE A 332 -10.92 -16.28 -9.58
CA PHE A 332 -10.23 -16.96 -10.67
C PHE A 332 -11.18 -17.18 -11.84
N VAL A 333 -10.81 -16.70 -13.03
CA VAL A 333 -11.59 -16.90 -14.26
C VAL A 333 -11.10 -18.15 -14.99
N VAL A 334 -12.00 -19.13 -15.15
CA VAL A 334 -11.77 -20.42 -15.83
C VAL A 334 -12.29 -20.40 -17.26
#